data_AF-S4PP57-F1
#
_entry.id   AF-S4PP57-F1
#
_cell.length_a   1.000
_cell.length_b   1.000
_cell.length_c   1.000
_cell.angle_alpha   90.00
_cell.angle_beta   90.00
_cell.angle_gamma   90.00
#
_symmetry.space_group_name_H-M   'P 1'
#
loop_
_entity.id
_entity.type
_entity.pdbx_description
1 polymer ?
#
loop_
_entity_poly.entity_id
_entity_poly.type
_entity_poly.pdbx_seq_one_letter_code
_entity_poly.pdbx_strand_id
1 'polypeptide(L)'
;MEPVSVDLAEVKATQSPKTAVVWGVSVPVYDCGWEASEWFSRLLDRSSLNFRLVYYASPESRSLRANTNQLYKFTKNDTGALPDEVPYNLINEASVEDLASRVSDCKVTPRNFRPNFVLSGAKAYDEDNWKFVKIGDNVFEIIKPCFRCILTTIDPETGVRNEKVEPLETLKTYRQIDDPA
;
A
#
# COMPACT_ATOMS: atom_id res chain seq x y z
N MET A 1 25.18 5.44 -4.75
CA MET A 1 24.80 6.39 -3.69
C MET A 1 24.98 5.67 -2.37
N GLU A 2 25.66 6.28 -1.41
CA GLU A 2 25.83 5.68 -0.07
C GLU A 2 24.47 5.50 0.61
N PRO A 3 24.29 4.47 1.47
CA PRO A 3 23.07 4.32 2.26
C PRO A 3 22.83 5.54 3.17
N VAL A 4 21.57 5.92 3.35
CA VAL A 4 21.16 6.94 4.33
C VAL A 4 20.48 6.27 5.53
N SER A 5 20.73 6.80 6.73
CA SER A 5 20.12 6.36 7.98
C SER A 5 19.38 7.50 8.66
N VAL A 6 18.29 7.19 9.37
CA VAL A 6 17.48 8.17 10.11
C VAL A 6 17.30 7.66 11.54
N ASP A 7 17.79 8.43 12.53
CA ASP A 7 17.51 8.16 13.93
C ASP A 7 16.10 8.65 14.30
N LEU A 8 15.16 7.71 14.40
CA LEU A 8 13.77 8.04 14.73
C LEU A 8 13.59 8.54 16.17
N ALA A 9 14.49 8.21 17.10
CA ALA A 9 14.43 8.73 18.47
C ALA A 9 14.81 10.22 18.47
N GLU A 10 15.86 10.58 17.74
CA GLU A 10 16.25 11.98 17.55
C GLU A 10 15.17 12.78 16.81
N VAL A 11 14.61 12.23 15.72
CA VAL A 11 13.52 12.89 14.96
C VAL A 11 12.33 13.18 15.89
N LYS A 12 11.90 12.20 16.69
CA LYS A 12 10.78 12.39 17.64
C LYS A 12 11.10 13.37 18.76
N ALA A 13 12.36 13.46 19.19
CA ALA A 13 12.79 14.34 20.27
C ALA A 13 13.00 15.80 19.82
N THR A 14 13.39 16.02 18.56
CA THR A 14 13.84 17.33 18.08
C THR A 14 12.87 18.02 17.12
N GLN A 15 12.02 17.26 16.41
CA GLN A 15 11.12 17.82 15.41
C GLN A 15 9.76 18.14 16.01
N SER A 16 9.18 19.27 15.62
CA SER A 16 7.76 19.55 15.84
C SER A 16 6.92 18.96 14.71
N PRO A 17 5.71 18.42 14.99
CA PRO A 17 4.83 17.92 13.93
C PRO A 17 4.52 19.00 12.88
N LYS A 18 4.62 18.60 11.62
CA LYS A 18 4.18 19.34 10.43
C LYS A 18 2.93 18.67 9.86
N THR A 19 2.27 19.33 8.92
CA THR A 19 1.10 18.77 8.23
C THR A 19 1.48 18.24 6.86
N ALA A 20 1.16 16.99 6.59
CA ALA A 20 1.12 16.41 5.26
C ALA A 20 -0.34 16.08 4.87
N VAL A 21 -0.57 15.71 3.61
CA VAL A 21 -1.89 15.31 3.11
C VAL A 21 -1.78 13.93 2.49
N VAL A 22 -2.63 13.02 2.96
CA VAL A 22 -2.74 11.64 2.47
C VAL A 22 -4.18 11.44 2.04
N TRP A 23 -4.40 11.32 0.72
CA TRP A 23 -5.72 11.12 0.14
C TRP A 23 -6.78 12.15 0.59
N GLY A 24 -6.38 13.42 0.61
CA GLY A 24 -7.23 14.53 1.04
C GLY A 24 -7.38 14.68 2.56
N VAL A 25 -6.79 13.78 3.36
CA VAL A 25 -6.80 13.84 4.83
C VAL A 25 -5.50 14.46 5.32
N SER A 26 -5.59 15.53 6.11
CA SER A 26 -4.44 16.12 6.81
C SER A 26 -3.94 15.17 7.89
N VAL A 27 -2.62 14.92 7.90
CA VAL A 27 -1.96 14.02 8.86
C VAL A 27 -0.74 14.69 9.48
N PRO A 28 -0.47 14.45 10.78
CA PRO A 28 0.72 14.97 11.44
C PRO A 28 1.94 14.13 11.05
N VAL A 29 3.05 14.78 10.70
CA VAL A 29 4.30 14.12 10.35
C VAL A 29 5.53 14.86 10.91
N TYR A 30 6.56 14.12 11.29
CA TYR A 30 7.88 14.66 11.58
C TYR A 30 8.71 14.67 10.30
N ASP A 31 9.50 15.71 10.12
CA ASP A 31 10.45 15.82 9.02
C ASP A 31 11.71 15.02 9.36
N CYS A 32 12.12 14.08 8.50
CA CYS A 32 13.29 13.23 8.76
C CYS A 32 14.64 13.91 8.47
N GLY A 33 14.63 15.22 8.20
CA GLY A 33 15.85 16.02 8.04
C GLY A 33 16.28 16.19 6.59
N TRP A 34 17.28 17.08 6.41
CA TRP A 34 17.79 17.44 5.09
C TRP A 34 18.48 16.25 4.40
N GLU A 35 19.34 15.53 5.10
CA GLU A 35 20.14 14.45 4.51
C GLU A 35 19.26 13.37 3.86
N ALA A 36 18.25 12.88 4.58
CA ALA A 36 17.29 11.91 4.04
C ALA A 36 16.51 12.48 2.84
N SER A 37 16.04 13.72 2.96
CA SER A 37 15.27 14.39 1.90
C SER A 37 16.08 14.60 0.62
N GLU A 38 17.34 15.01 0.76
CA GLU A 38 18.28 15.18 -0.35
C GLU A 38 18.60 13.85 -1.00
N TRP A 39 18.81 12.79 -0.21
CA TRP A 39 19.07 11.45 -0.72
C TRP A 39 17.95 10.96 -1.64
N PHE A 40 16.69 11.04 -1.18
CA PHE A 40 15.54 10.65 -2.00
C PHE A 40 15.34 11.56 -3.20
N SER A 41 15.57 12.86 -3.04
CA SER A 41 15.46 13.81 -4.16
C SER A 41 16.45 13.44 -5.26
N ARG A 42 17.73 13.23 -4.95
CA ARG A 42 18.76 12.82 -5.93
C ARG A 42 18.45 11.49 -6.63
N LEU A 43 17.78 10.57 -5.93
CA LEU A 43 17.38 9.27 -6.49
C LEU A 43 16.20 9.40 -7.47
N LEU A 44 15.16 10.13 -7.06
CA LEU A 44 13.87 10.16 -7.75
C LEU A 44 13.78 11.24 -8.84
N ASP A 45 14.48 12.36 -8.67
CA ASP A 45 14.42 13.48 -9.61
C ASP A 45 15.72 14.31 -9.59
N ARG A 46 16.30 14.55 -10.78
CA ARG A 46 17.46 15.45 -10.94
C ARG A 46 17.05 16.85 -11.42
N SER A 47 15.75 17.14 -11.53
CA SER A 47 15.27 18.25 -12.37
C SER A 47 14.52 19.39 -11.68
N SER A 48 13.91 19.27 -10.48
CA SER A 48 13.57 20.45 -9.62
C SER A 48 12.75 20.18 -8.36
N LEU A 49 12.22 18.97 -8.13
CA LEU A 49 11.33 18.73 -6.98
C LEU A 49 12.12 18.32 -5.73
N ASN A 50 12.02 19.13 -4.67
CA ASN A 50 12.59 18.82 -3.36
C ASN A 50 11.63 17.90 -2.59
N PHE A 51 11.85 16.60 -2.67
CA PHE A 51 11.11 15.62 -1.87
C PHE A 51 11.52 15.73 -0.39
N ARG A 52 10.57 15.50 0.51
CA ARG A 52 10.83 15.36 1.95
C ARG A 52 10.50 13.94 2.38
N LEU A 53 11.44 13.29 3.07
CA LEU A 53 11.12 12.08 3.82
C LEU A 53 10.49 12.50 5.15
N VAL A 54 9.36 11.87 5.48
CA VAL A 54 8.62 12.17 6.72
C VAL A 54 8.25 10.90 7.46
N TYR A 55 8.09 11.02 8.77
CA TYR A 55 7.64 9.95 9.66
C TYR A 55 6.30 10.34 10.31
N TYR A 56 5.37 9.40 10.46
CA TYR A 56 4.05 9.69 11.02
C TYR A 56 4.13 10.11 12.50
N ALA A 57 3.59 11.28 12.84
CA ALA A 57 3.78 11.93 14.14
C ALA A 57 2.58 11.78 15.09
N SER A 58 1.91 10.63 15.04
CA SER A 58 0.77 10.32 15.91
C SER A 58 0.76 8.83 16.29
N PRO A 59 0.36 8.48 17.52
CA PRO A 59 0.08 7.09 17.89
C PRO A 59 -1.28 6.61 17.37
N GLU A 60 -2.19 7.54 17.07
CA GLU A 60 -3.54 7.26 16.58
C GLU A 60 -3.57 7.10 15.06
N SER A 61 -4.52 6.32 14.54
CA SER A 61 -4.78 6.24 13.11
C SER A 61 -5.30 7.56 12.53
N ARG A 62 -5.10 7.79 11.22
CA ARG A 62 -5.63 8.96 10.54
C ARG A 62 -7.16 8.91 10.45
N SER A 63 -7.79 10.07 10.35
CA SER A 63 -9.23 10.17 10.11
C SER A 63 -9.66 9.43 8.83
N LEU A 64 -10.91 8.94 8.84
CA LEU A 64 -11.56 8.40 7.65
C LEU A 64 -11.65 9.47 6.55
N ARG A 65 -11.60 9.04 5.30
CA ARG A 65 -11.84 9.93 4.16
C ARG A 65 -13.34 10.28 4.11
N ALA A 66 -13.67 11.45 3.59
CA ALA A 66 -15.06 11.92 3.48
C ALA A 66 -15.95 10.96 2.67
N ASN A 67 -15.41 10.33 1.63
CA ASN A 67 -16.15 9.47 0.69
C ASN A 67 -15.84 7.98 0.90
N THR A 68 -15.78 7.52 2.15
CA THR A 68 -15.66 6.08 2.40
C THR A 68 -16.96 5.37 1.99
N ASN A 69 -16.84 4.28 1.21
CA ASN A 69 -18.01 3.51 0.80
C ASN A 69 -18.68 2.91 2.05
N GLN A 70 -19.93 3.33 2.31
CA GLN A 70 -20.69 2.98 3.52
C GLN A 70 -21.05 1.50 3.60
N LEU A 71 -20.95 0.75 2.50
CA LEU A 71 -21.12 -0.70 2.50
C LEU A 71 -20.10 -1.38 3.41
N TYR A 72 -18.85 -0.89 3.36
CA TYR A 72 -17.77 -1.38 4.20
C TYR A 72 -17.79 -0.59 5.51
N LYS A 73 -18.13 -1.26 6.61
CA LYS A 73 -18.39 -0.64 7.93
C LYS A 73 -17.11 -0.18 8.63
N PHE A 74 -16.38 0.75 8.02
CA PHE A 74 -15.14 1.30 8.56
C PHE A 74 -15.34 2.01 9.89
N THR A 75 -14.42 1.77 10.81
CA THR A 75 -14.22 2.56 12.02
C THR A 75 -12.94 3.40 11.90
N LYS A 76 -12.79 4.39 12.77
CA LYS A 76 -11.57 5.23 12.81
C LYS A 76 -10.28 4.43 13.03
N ASN A 77 -10.38 3.22 13.59
CA ASN A 77 -9.22 2.37 13.90
C ASN A 77 -8.78 1.54 12.69
N ASP A 78 -9.55 1.53 11.59
CA ASP A 78 -9.32 0.66 10.43
C ASP A 78 -8.50 1.31 9.31
N THR A 79 -8.02 2.54 9.48
CA THR A 79 -7.29 3.28 8.42
C THR A 79 -5.78 3.11 8.50
N GLY A 80 -5.21 3.13 9.70
CA GLY A 80 -3.77 3.18 9.94
C GLY A 80 -3.16 4.57 9.78
N ALA A 81 -1.85 4.64 9.50
CA ALA A 81 -1.08 5.88 9.40
C ALA A 81 -1.09 6.47 7.97
N LEU A 82 -0.10 6.10 7.16
CA LEU A 82 0.09 6.49 5.76
C LEU A 82 -0.37 5.47 4.67
N PRO A 83 -0.87 4.25 4.97
CA PRO A 83 -1.44 3.38 3.94
C PRO A 83 -2.58 4.02 3.15
N ASP A 84 -2.92 3.39 2.03
CA ASP A 84 -4.05 3.78 1.17
C ASP A 84 -5.35 3.72 1.98
N GLU A 85 -6.00 2.58 2.12
CA GLU A 85 -7.28 2.50 2.85
C GLU A 85 -7.17 1.85 4.23
N VAL A 86 -6.42 0.76 4.36
CA VAL A 86 -6.42 -0.14 5.52
C VAL A 86 -4.99 -0.48 5.96
N PRO A 87 -4.78 -0.87 7.24
CA PRO A 87 -3.43 -1.13 7.78
C PRO A 87 -2.80 -2.42 7.25
N TYR A 88 -3.61 -3.40 6.83
CA TYR A 88 -3.14 -4.70 6.37
C TYR A 88 -3.79 -5.11 5.05
N ASN A 89 -2.98 -5.63 4.14
CA ASN A 89 -3.37 -6.26 2.90
C ASN A 89 -2.84 -7.70 2.89
N LEU A 90 -3.66 -8.66 2.47
CA LEU A 90 -3.25 -10.04 2.32
C LEU A 90 -3.50 -10.51 0.89
N ILE A 91 -2.76 -11.52 0.46
CA ILE A 91 -2.96 -12.18 -0.83
C ILE A 91 -2.59 -13.65 -0.73
N ASN A 92 -3.34 -14.51 -1.43
CA ASN A 92 -3.01 -15.92 -1.54
C ASN A 92 -2.05 -16.16 -2.71
N GLU A 93 -1.04 -17.01 -2.52
CA GLU A 93 -0.09 -17.40 -3.57
C GLU A 93 -0.81 -18.02 -4.76
N ALA A 94 -1.78 -18.91 -4.52
CA ALA A 94 -2.53 -19.56 -5.60
C ALA A 94 -3.33 -18.56 -6.46
N SER A 95 -3.80 -17.45 -5.87
CA SER A 95 -4.49 -16.37 -6.60
C SER A 95 -3.54 -15.60 -7.52
N VAL A 96 -2.29 -15.43 -7.09
CA VAL A 96 -1.24 -14.78 -7.90
C VAL A 96 -0.78 -15.71 -9.01
N GLU A 97 -0.64 -17.01 -8.73
CA GLU A 97 -0.29 -18.02 -9.73
C GLU A 97 -1.36 -18.16 -10.82
N ASP A 98 -2.65 -18.18 -10.43
CA ASP A 98 -3.75 -18.18 -11.41
C ASP A 98 -3.68 -16.95 -12.32
N LEU A 99 -3.49 -15.76 -11.76
CA LEU A 99 -3.32 -14.54 -12.57
C LEU A 99 -2.06 -14.59 -13.44
N ALA A 100 -0.93 -15.02 -12.89
CA ALA A 100 0.32 -15.13 -13.63
C ALA A 100 0.20 -16.10 -14.82
N SER A 101 -0.58 -17.17 -14.68
CA SER A 101 -0.86 -18.12 -15.77
C SER A 101 -1.66 -17.53 -16.93
N ARG A 102 -2.36 -16.41 -16.68
CA ARG A 102 -3.19 -15.69 -17.67
C ARG A 102 -2.45 -14.52 -18.33
N VAL A 103 -1.27 -14.14 -17.85
CA VAL A 103 -0.48 -13.01 -18.34
C VAL A 103 0.76 -13.53 -19.07
N SER A 104 0.88 -13.27 -20.36
CA SER A 104 2.02 -13.74 -21.18
C SER A 104 3.22 -12.80 -21.17
N ASP A 105 2.99 -11.52 -20.94
CA ASP A 105 3.93 -10.46 -21.35
C ASP A 105 4.72 -9.85 -20.19
N CYS A 106 4.45 -10.25 -18.95
CA CYS A 106 5.22 -9.81 -17.79
C CYS A 106 5.16 -10.83 -16.65
N LYS A 107 6.17 -10.76 -15.77
CA LYS A 107 6.20 -11.57 -14.54
C LYS A 107 5.30 -10.93 -13.49
N VAL A 108 4.27 -11.66 -13.07
CA VAL A 108 3.39 -11.26 -11.98
C VAL A 108 3.84 -11.94 -10.69
N THR A 109 4.04 -11.17 -9.62
CA THR A 109 4.45 -11.69 -8.31
C THR A 109 3.61 -11.04 -7.21
N PRO A 110 3.61 -11.59 -5.98
CA PRO A 110 2.96 -10.92 -4.85
C PRO A 110 3.45 -9.48 -4.63
N ARG A 111 4.72 -9.17 -4.97
CA ARG A 111 5.29 -7.82 -4.82
C ARG A 111 4.56 -6.75 -5.65
N ASN A 112 3.96 -7.11 -6.78
CA ASN A 112 3.12 -6.20 -7.58
C ASN A 112 1.90 -5.70 -6.80
N PHE A 113 1.41 -6.48 -5.83
CA PHE A 113 0.20 -6.18 -5.05
C PHE A 113 0.47 -5.60 -3.66
N ARG A 114 1.76 -5.48 -3.29
CA ARG A 114 2.23 -4.89 -2.02
C ARG A 114 1.50 -5.44 -0.77
N PRO A 115 1.36 -6.77 -0.61
CA PRO A 115 0.72 -7.36 0.56
C PRO A 115 1.62 -7.22 1.80
N ASN A 116 0.99 -7.21 2.97
CA ASN A 116 1.65 -7.46 4.25
C ASN A 116 1.75 -8.95 4.54
N PHE A 117 0.74 -9.73 4.13
CA PHE A 117 0.69 -11.19 4.31
C PHE A 117 0.55 -11.89 2.96
N VAL A 118 1.44 -12.84 2.70
CA VAL A 118 1.33 -13.78 1.59
C VAL A 118 0.97 -15.13 2.19
N LEU A 119 -0.16 -15.71 1.76
CA LEU A 119 -0.74 -16.91 2.33
C LEU A 119 -0.63 -18.07 1.34
N SER A 120 -0.45 -19.29 1.85
CA SER A 120 -0.38 -20.51 1.05
C SER A 120 -1.34 -21.58 1.56
N GLY A 121 -1.64 -22.58 0.72
CA GLY A 121 -2.47 -23.74 1.09
C GLY A 121 -3.98 -23.58 0.86
N ALA A 122 -4.46 -22.40 0.47
CA ALA A 122 -5.86 -22.16 0.07
C ALA A 122 -6.02 -22.22 -1.45
N LYS A 123 -7.22 -22.51 -1.96
CA LYS A 123 -7.47 -22.44 -3.41
C LYS A 123 -7.47 -20.98 -3.87
N ALA A 124 -7.15 -20.76 -5.14
CA ALA A 124 -7.14 -19.43 -5.73
C ALA A 124 -8.47 -18.71 -5.44
N TYR A 125 -8.35 -17.50 -4.88
CA TYR A 125 -9.43 -16.58 -4.54
C TYR A 125 -10.34 -17.00 -3.37
N ASP A 126 -10.02 -18.07 -2.64
CA ASP A 126 -10.75 -18.43 -1.42
C ASP A 126 -10.74 -17.29 -0.38
N GLU A 127 -9.69 -16.46 -0.37
CA GLU A 127 -9.54 -15.33 0.54
C GLU A 127 -10.64 -14.28 0.43
N ASP A 128 -11.31 -14.18 -0.73
CA ASP A 128 -12.41 -13.25 -0.94
C ASP A 128 -13.62 -13.55 -0.05
N ASN A 129 -13.77 -14.81 0.38
CA ASN A 129 -14.93 -15.30 1.13
C ASN A 129 -14.67 -15.40 2.63
N TRP A 130 -13.45 -15.13 3.08
CA TRP A 130 -13.11 -15.19 4.48
C TRP A 130 -13.67 -13.98 5.23
N LYS A 131 -14.13 -14.22 6.46
CA LYS A 131 -14.56 -13.15 7.38
C LYS A 131 -13.48 -12.83 8.40
N PHE A 132 -12.75 -13.84 8.83
CA PHE A 132 -11.69 -13.71 9.83
C PHE A 132 -10.50 -14.58 9.43
N VAL A 133 -9.30 -14.10 9.74
CA VAL A 133 -8.04 -14.83 9.58
C VAL A 133 -7.29 -14.79 10.90
N LYS A 134 -6.82 -15.94 11.39
CA LYS A 134 -5.99 -16.03 12.60
C LYS A 134 -4.54 -16.29 12.22
N ILE A 135 -3.63 -15.42 12.67
CA ILE A 135 -2.18 -15.55 12.46
C ILE A 135 -1.49 -15.46 13.82
N GLY A 136 -0.94 -16.59 14.28
CA GLY A 136 -0.49 -16.73 15.67
C GLY A 136 -1.66 -16.52 16.63
N ASP A 137 -1.50 -15.60 17.59
CA ASP A 137 -2.54 -15.23 18.55
C ASP A 137 -3.45 -14.08 18.09
N ASN A 138 -3.14 -13.45 16.95
CA ASN A 138 -3.89 -12.32 16.43
C ASN A 138 -5.02 -12.78 15.51
N VAL A 139 -6.20 -12.18 15.67
CA VAL A 139 -7.36 -12.39 14.79
C VAL A 139 -7.61 -11.11 14.02
N PHE A 140 -7.65 -11.23 12.70
CA PHE A 140 -7.91 -10.15 11.75
C PHE A 140 -9.30 -10.34 11.16
N GLU A 141 -10.04 -9.24 11.02
CA GLU A 141 -11.32 -9.20 10.30
C GLU A 141 -11.08 -8.76 8.85
N ILE A 142 -11.75 -9.43 7.91
CA ILE A 142 -11.73 -9.05 6.49
C ILE A 142 -12.83 -8.04 6.25
N ILE A 143 -12.44 -6.80 6.00
CA ILE A 143 -13.38 -5.66 5.91
C ILE A 143 -13.82 -5.33 4.49
N LYS A 144 -12.98 -5.60 3.48
CA LYS A 144 -13.31 -5.41 2.05
C LYS A 144 -12.32 -6.12 1.12
N PRO A 145 -12.70 -6.38 -0.15
CA PRO A 145 -11.75 -6.72 -1.20
C PRO A 145 -10.81 -5.54 -1.52
N CYS A 146 -9.57 -5.82 -1.89
CA CYS A 146 -8.62 -4.80 -2.34
C CYS A 146 -8.77 -4.56 -3.84
N PHE A 147 -9.38 -3.43 -4.20
CA PHE A 147 -9.44 -2.98 -5.59
C PHE A 147 -8.04 -2.64 -6.10
N ARG A 148 -7.70 -3.16 -7.28
CA ARG A 148 -6.35 -3.00 -7.84
C ARG A 148 -6.31 -1.75 -8.72
N CYS A 149 -5.28 -0.94 -8.51
CA CYS A 149 -5.04 0.27 -9.27
C CYS A 149 -3.82 0.10 -10.18
N ILE A 150 -3.49 1.16 -10.92
CA ILE A 150 -2.39 1.14 -11.90
C ILE A 150 -1.01 0.80 -11.30
N LEU A 151 -0.83 0.94 -9.99
CA LEU A 151 0.44 0.63 -9.34
C LEU A 151 0.81 -0.85 -9.45
N THR A 152 -0.14 -1.76 -9.69
CA THR A 152 0.17 -3.18 -9.90
C THR A 152 0.96 -3.44 -11.18
N THR A 153 0.95 -2.49 -12.12
CA THR A 153 1.60 -2.61 -13.43
C THR A 153 3.03 -2.09 -13.44
N ILE A 154 3.57 -1.69 -12.28
CA ILE A 154 4.97 -1.28 -12.14
C ILE A 154 5.79 -2.54 -11.83
N ASP A 155 6.83 -2.78 -12.63
CA ASP A 155 7.78 -3.86 -12.37
C ASP A 155 8.57 -3.55 -11.08
N PRO A 156 8.52 -4.42 -10.04
CA PRO A 156 9.18 -4.16 -8.76
C PRO A 156 10.71 -4.13 -8.79
N GLU A 157 11.35 -4.66 -9.83
CA GLU A 157 12.81 -4.66 -9.99
C GLU A 157 13.29 -3.41 -10.75
N THR A 158 12.54 -3.00 -11.77
CA THR A 158 12.98 -1.92 -12.67
C THR A 158 12.32 -0.56 -12.37
N GLY A 159 11.18 -0.55 -11.67
CA GLY A 159 10.38 0.65 -11.47
C GLY A 159 9.67 1.15 -12.74
N VAL A 160 9.73 0.39 -13.83
CA VAL A 160 9.12 0.75 -15.11
C VAL A 160 7.68 0.25 -15.16
N ARG A 161 6.79 1.12 -15.63
CA ARG A 161 5.39 0.78 -15.86
C ARG A 161 5.26 -0.07 -17.13
N ASN A 162 4.54 -1.18 -17.05
CA ASN A 162 4.18 -2.00 -18.19
C ASN A 162 3.31 -1.20 -19.19
N GLU A 163 3.73 -1.16 -20.46
CA GLU A 163 3.07 -0.38 -21.52
C GLU A 163 1.64 -0.86 -21.81
N LYS A 164 1.39 -2.17 -21.68
CA LYS A 164 0.08 -2.80 -21.89
C LYS A 164 -0.80 -2.76 -20.65
N VAL A 165 -0.35 -2.13 -19.55
CA VAL A 165 -1.11 -2.00 -18.31
C VAL A 165 -1.36 -3.38 -17.65
N GLU A 166 -0.51 -4.37 -17.93
CA GLU A 166 -0.58 -5.67 -17.26
C GLU A 166 0.03 -5.63 -15.85
N PRO A 167 -0.51 -6.38 -14.86
CA PRO A 167 -1.57 -7.38 -14.98
C PRO A 167 -3.00 -6.83 -14.81
N LEU A 168 -3.17 -5.50 -14.81
CA LEU A 168 -4.44 -4.88 -14.48
C LEU A 168 -5.49 -5.09 -15.59
N GLU A 169 -5.08 -5.07 -16.87
CA GLU A 169 -5.98 -5.40 -17.99
C GLU A 169 -6.49 -6.84 -17.89
N THR A 170 -5.59 -7.81 -17.66
CA THR A 170 -6.02 -9.20 -17.45
C THR A 170 -6.98 -9.32 -16.27
N LEU A 171 -6.70 -8.69 -15.12
CA LEU A 171 -7.61 -8.68 -13.97
C LEU A 171 -9.01 -8.16 -14.31
N LYS A 172 -9.14 -7.10 -15.12
CA LYS A 172 -10.45 -6.57 -15.51
C LYS A 172 -11.31 -7.60 -16.24
N THR A 173 -10.70 -8.52 -16.99
CA THR A 173 -11.46 -9.49 -17.79
C THR A 173 -12.23 -10.53 -16.97
N TYR A 174 -11.81 -10.83 -15.74
CA TYR A 174 -12.39 -11.92 -14.93
C TYR A 174 -12.52 -11.64 -13.42
N ARG A 175 -11.97 -10.53 -12.93
CA ARG A 175 -11.99 -10.12 -11.52
C ARG A 175 -12.59 -8.73 -11.31
N GLN A 176 -13.13 -8.12 -12.37
CA GLN A 176 -13.84 -6.86 -12.24
C GLN A 176 -15.12 -7.09 -11.45
N ILE A 177 -15.26 -6.31 -10.38
CA ILE A 177 -16.49 -6.20 -9.60
C ILE A 177 -16.91 -4.74 -9.68
N ASP A 178 -18.21 -4.51 -9.81
CA ASP A 178 -18.75 -3.16 -9.73
C ASP A 178 -18.58 -2.68 -8.30
N ASP A 179 -17.92 -1.53 -8.10
CA ASP A 179 -17.90 -0.90 -6.78
C ASP A 179 -19.34 -0.56 -6.44
N PRO A 180 -19.92 -1.11 -5.36
CA PRO A 180 -21.31 -0.87 -4.99
C PRO A 180 -21.51 0.54 -4.41
N ALA A 181 -20.82 1.54 -4.97
CA ALA A 181 -20.85 2.94 -4.56
C ALA A 181 -22.28 3.52 -4.56
#